data_AF-A0A9E7E9G7-F1
#
_entry.id   AF-A0A9E7E9G7-F1
#
_cell.length_a   1.000
_cell.length_b   1.000
_cell.length_c   1.000
_cell.angle_alpha   90.00
_cell.angle_beta   90.00
_cell.angle_gamma   90.00
#
_symmetry.space_group_name_H-M   'P 1'
#
loop_
_entity.id
_entity.type
_entity.pdbx_description
1 polymer ?
#
loop_
_entity_poly.entity_id
_entity_poly.type
_entity_poly.pdbx_seq_one_letter_code
_entity_poly.pdbx_strand_id
1 'polypeptide(L)'
;MDSHLRALPLDFGVERKQSMDHFLRLCFFFILATSLLVAAAFVGPAECIRRKRQLPGGGEGGKGGGVEQFKYSAAACRAHTASLADFGGVGDGATPNTAAFRAAVSHLSQFASDGGGMLFVPAGRWLTGPFNLTSSFTLFLHRDADIKEWPIIDPLPSYGRGRDGPGGRYSSLIGGSNLTDVIITGDNGTIDGQGAFWWSQFHSNKLKYTRGYLIELMHSNQIFISNLTLLNSPAWNIHPVYSSNIVVSGITILAPVHSPNTDGINPDSCSNVRIEDCYIVSGDDCVAIKSGWDEYGISYGMPSQHIVIRRLTCVSPTSAVIALGSEMSGGIRDVRAEDITALDSESGVRIKTAVGRGAYVKDVFVRRMNLNTMKWVFWMTGSYKSHPDDKYDPNAVPVVEGISYSEVVAYNVTMAARLEGIPSAPFTGICVSNVTVQLAKSMKTPWYCADVEGVSSGVTPAACASLADQGAAAAPCPFPTDASPMDGFQLQQCTYTKSSDA
;
A
#
# COMPACT_ATOMS: atom_id res chain seq x y z
N MET A 1 -55.32 -54.21 -31.74
CA MET A 1 -54.41 -54.87 -32.70
C MET A 1 -53.32 -53.84 -32.95
N ASP A 2 -52.19 -53.82 -32.25
CA ASP A 2 -51.39 -54.91 -31.69
C ASP A 2 -51.02 -54.70 -30.22
N SER A 3 -50.58 -55.79 -29.62
CA SER A 3 -50.54 -56.06 -28.19
C SER A 3 -49.19 -56.61 -27.74
N HIS A 4 -48.80 -56.26 -26.50
CA HIS A 4 -47.86 -56.99 -25.62
C HIS A 4 -46.36 -56.99 -26.05
N LEU A 5 -45.36 -56.86 -25.17
CA LEU A 5 -45.13 -57.63 -23.94
C LEU A 5 -44.29 -56.88 -22.88
N ARG A 6 -44.51 -57.29 -21.64
CA ARG A 6 -43.83 -56.93 -20.37
C ARG A 6 -42.61 -57.83 -20.10
N ALA A 7 -41.66 -57.36 -19.28
CA ALA A 7 -40.96 -58.09 -18.19
C ALA A 7 -39.94 -57.12 -17.54
N LEU A 8 -40.22 -56.52 -16.37
CA LEU A 8 -39.91 -56.92 -14.98
C LEU A 8 -38.41 -57.07 -14.62
N PRO A 9 -37.97 -56.49 -13.47
CA PRO A 9 -36.58 -56.44 -13.02
C PRO A 9 -36.24 -57.64 -12.12
N LEU A 10 -34.95 -57.99 -12.04
CA LEU A 10 -34.44 -58.96 -11.07
C LEU A 10 -33.42 -58.33 -10.13
N ASP A 11 -33.79 -58.47 -8.86
CA ASP A 11 -33.09 -58.22 -7.61
C ASP A 11 -31.82 -59.08 -7.48
N PHE A 12 -30.79 -58.52 -6.83
CA PHE A 12 -29.85 -59.30 -6.01
C PHE A 12 -29.47 -58.46 -4.79
N GLY A 13 -29.99 -58.88 -3.64
CA GLY A 13 -29.62 -58.37 -2.33
C GLY A 13 -28.49 -59.15 -1.66
N VAL A 14 -27.76 -58.41 -0.82
CA VAL A 14 -27.23 -58.75 0.52
C VAL A 14 -26.19 -59.89 0.69
N GLU A 15 -24.94 -59.48 0.96
CA GLU A 15 -23.99 -59.94 2.01
C GLU A 15 -22.59 -59.42 1.57
N ARG A 16 -21.72 -58.77 2.35
CA ARG A 16 -21.41 -58.90 3.77
C ARG A 16 -20.64 -57.62 4.21
N LYS A 17 -21.13 -56.96 5.27
CA LYS A 17 -20.40 -55.96 6.07
C LYS A 17 -19.31 -56.69 6.85
N GLN A 18 -18.03 -56.43 6.55
CA GLN A 18 -16.89 -56.42 7.48
C GLN A 18 -15.59 -56.31 6.66
N SER A 19 -14.62 -55.53 7.16
CA SER A 19 -13.30 -55.27 6.58
C SER A 19 -13.17 -54.03 5.68
N MET A 20 -13.51 -52.85 6.23
CA MET A 20 -13.02 -51.56 5.72
C MET A 20 -12.29 -50.72 6.79
N ASP A 21 -12.02 -51.30 7.97
CA ASP A 21 -11.44 -50.56 9.12
C ASP A 21 -10.05 -51.03 9.57
N HIS A 22 -9.42 -51.99 8.88
CA HIS A 22 -8.05 -52.44 9.21
C HIS A 22 -6.99 -52.14 8.14
N PHE A 23 -7.37 -51.67 6.94
CA PHE A 23 -6.42 -51.40 5.86
C PHE A 23 -6.09 -49.91 5.66
N LEU A 24 -6.96 -48.99 6.11
CA LEU A 24 -6.70 -47.55 6.00
C LEU A 24 -5.87 -46.96 7.16
N ARG A 25 -5.65 -47.69 8.25
CA ARG A 25 -4.81 -47.23 9.39
C ARG A 25 -3.33 -47.61 9.28
N LEU A 26 -2.94 -48.46 8.32
CA LEU A 26 -1.53 -48.86 8.13
C LEU A 26 -0.78 -48.10 7.03
N CYS A 27 -1.48 -47.48 6.05
CA CYS A 27 -0.82 -46.71 4.99
C CYS A 27 -0.51 -45.25 5.35
N PHE A 28 -1.08 -44.71 6.45
CA PHE A 28 -0.81 -43.35 6.90
C PHE A 28 0.45 -43.22 7.77
N PHE A 29 1.07 -44.33 8.19
CA PHE A 29 2.25 -44.31 9.06
C PHE A 29 3.60 -44.54 8.36
N PHE A 30 3.61 -44.79 7.05
CA PHE A 30 4.86 -45.06 6.31
C PHE A 30 5.32 -43.97 5.32
N ILE A 31 4.56 -42.89 5.15
CA ILE A 31 4.94 -41.76 4.27
C ILE A 31 5.48 -40.54 5.07
N LEU A 32 5.40 -40.55 6.40
CA LEU A 32 5.89 -39.45 7.23
C LEU A 32 7.32 -39.64 7.80
N ALA A 33 7.97 -40.78 7.55
CA ALA A 33 9.22 -41.14 8.24
C ALA A 33 10.51 -41.08 7.36
N THR A 34 10.44 -40.71 6.09
CA THR A 34 11.62 -40.63 5.20
C THR A 34 11.91 -39.25 4.60
N SER A 35 11.13 -38.22 4.97
CA SER A 35 11.33 -36.83 4.51
C SER A 35 12.10 -35.94 5.51
N LEU A 36 12.59 -36.51 6.60
CA LEU A 36 13.25 -35.80 7.70
C LEU A 36 14.68 -36.33 7.90
N LEU A 37 15.52 -36.30 6.86
CA LEU A 37 16.96 -36.63 7.02
C LEU A 37 17.93 -36.04 5.98
N VAL A 38 17.55 -35.09 5.11
CA VAL A 38 18.52 -34.44 4.18
C VAL A 38 18.40 -32.91 4.12
N ALA A 39 18.09 -32.26 5.25
CA ALA A 39 18.14 -30.79 5.36
C ALA A 39 18.91 -30.33 6.61
N ALA A 40 20.01 -30.99 6.92
CA ALA A 40 20.93 -30.60 7.98
C ALA A 40 22.38 -30.67 7.47
N ALA A 41 22.73 -29.79 6.54
CA ALA A 41 24.11 -29.38 6.29
C ALA A 41 24.08 -27.97 5.67
N PHE A 42 24.85 -27.05 6.24
CA PHE A 42 25.00 -25.63 5.88
C PHE A 42 24.02 -24.62 6.48
N VAL A 43 23.95 -24.56 7.82
CA VAL A 43 23.85 -23.28 8.54
C VAL A 43 24.73 -23.38 9.79
N GLY A 44 25.75 -22.52 9.88
CA GLY A 44 26.63 -22.43 11.05
C GLY A 44 25.89 -21.95 12.30
N PRO A 45 26.41 -22.22 13.52
CA PRO A 45 25.69 -21.88 14.74
C PRO A 45 25.71 -20.36 14.95
N ALA A 46 24.52 -19.74 14.90
CA ALA A 46 24.29 -18.44 15.50
C ALA A 46 24.18 -18.66 17.02
N GLU A 47 25.22 -18.26 17.76
CA GLU A 47 25.19 -18.20 19.22
C GLU A 47 24.12 -17.22 19.68
N CYS A 48 23.03 -17.78 20.21
CA CYS A 48 22.01 -17.04 20.91
C CYS A 48 22.57 -16.64 22.30
N ILE A 49 23.22 -15.47 22.37
CA ILE A 49 23.67 -14.89 23.64
C ILE A 49 22.43 -14.52 24.45
N ARG A 50 22.06 -15.43 25.35
CA ARG A 50 21.06 -15.22 26.39
C ARG A 50 21.64 -14.26 27.43
N ARG A 51 21.51 -12.95 27.24
CA ARG A 51 21.78 -11.97 28.31
C ARG A 51 20.78 -12.22 29.45
N LYS A 52 21.23 -12.88 30.52
CA LYS A 52 20.59 -12.77 31.84
C LYS A 52 20.67 -11.30 32.26
N ARG A 53 19.58 -10.54 32.09
CA ARG A 53 19.42 -9.29 32.83
C ARG A 53 19.06 -9.67 34.27
N GLN A 54 19.93 -9.27 35.21
CA GLN A 54 19.61 -9.21 36.63
C GLN A 54 18.31 -8.40 36.80
N LEU A 55 17.34 -9.01 37.47
CA LEU A 55 16.24 -8.28 38.07
C LEU A 55 16.83 -7.38 39.17
N PRO A 56 16.62 -6.05 39.17
CA PRO A 56 16.96 -5.25 40.33
C PRO A 56 16.05 -5.66 41.48
N GLY A 57 16.68 -5.95 42.62
CA GLY A 57 15.99 -6.30 43.86
C GLY A 57 15.02 -5.20 44.30
N GLY A 58 13.95 -5.63 44.98
CA GLY A 58 13.02 -4.74 45.65
C GLY A 58 13.76 -3.86 46.64
N GLY A 59 13.73 -2.56 46.38
CA GLY A 59 14.00 -1.52 47.37
C GLY A 59 12.68 -0.86 47.73
N GLU A 60 12.33 -0.92 49.00
CA GLU A 60 11.36 0.00 49.61
C GLU A 60 11.88 1.44 49.46
N GLY A 61 11.06 2.35 48.94
CA GLY A 61 11.44 3.76 48.83
C GLY A 61 10.39 4.65 48.18
N GLY A 62 9.71 5.46 49.00
CA GLY A 62 9.30 6.84 48.68
C GLY A 62 8.19 7.05 47.64
N LYS A 63 7.04 7.58 48.09
CA LYS A 63 6.14 8.36 47.23
C LYS A 63 6.88 9.63 46.76
N GLY A 64 7.55 9.56 45.63
CA GLY A 64 8.06 10.71 44.87
C GLY A 64 7.26 10.85 43.59
N GLY A 65 6.63 12.02 43.38
CA GLY A 65 5.98 12.36 42.11
C GLY A 65 7.03 12.39 40.99
N GLY A 66 7.11 11.31 40.22
CA GLY A 66 8.01 11.19 39.09
C GLY A 66 7.35 11.76 37.83
N VAL A 67 8.00 12.73 37.19
CA VAL A 67 7.62 13.22 35.87
C VAL A 67 7.90 12.14 34.84
N GLU A 68 6.85 11.63 34.17
CA GLU A 68 6.96 10.61 33.14
C GLU A 68 7.23 11.29 31.78
N GLN A 69 8.36 10.96 31.14
CA GLN A 69 8.77 11.54 29.85
C GLN A 69 8.79 10.48 28.74
N PHE A 70 8.23 10.84 27.59
CA PHE A 70 8.17 9.99 26.40
C PHE A 70 8.93 10.66 25.26
N LYS A 71 9.88 9.93 24.66
CA LYS A 71 10.64 10.42 23.51
C LYS A 71 10.03 9.89 22.22
N TYR A 72 10.00 10.72 21.19
CA TYR A 72 9.50 10.35 19.87
C TYR A 72 10.27 11.06 18.76
N SER A 73 10.24 10.50 17.55
CA SER A 73 10.88 11.09 16.37
C SER A 73 9.84 11.84 15.53
N ALA A 74 10.10 13.09 15.17
CA ALA A 74 9.18 13.90 14.38
C ALA A 74 9.91 14.91 13.49
N ALA A 75 9.19 15.46 12.51
CA ALA A 75 9.65 16.58 11.68
C ALA A 75 9.97 17.83 12.50
N ALA A 76 9.09 18.15 13.43
CA ALA A 76 9.16 19.31 14.30
C ALA A 76 8.65 18.93 15.69
N CYS A 77 9.32 19.45 16.72
CA CYS A 77 8.83 19.38 18.10
C CYS A 77 7.81 20.51 18.32
N ARG A 78 6.68 20.18 18.94
CA ARG A 78 5.62 21.15 19.24
C ARG A 78 5.83 21.76 20.61
N ALA A 79 5.62 23.07 20.74
CA ALA A 79 5.74 23.77 22.01
C ALA A 79 4.57 23.43 22.95
N HIS A 80 3.39 23.19 22.37
CA HIS A 80 2.16 22.87 23.09
C HIS A 80 1.84 21.39 22.95
N THR A 81 1.51 20.74 24.05
CA THR A 81 1.19 19.30 24.06
C THR A 81 0.00 19.04 24.96
N ALA A 82 -0.84 18.08 24.61
CA ALA A 82 -1.93 17.63 25.45
C ALA A 82 -2.17 16.11 25.28
N SER A 83 -2.59 15.43 26.35
CA SER A 83 -2.95 14.02 26.30
C SER A 83 -4.42 13.87 25.93
N LEU A 84 -4.76 12.86 25.12
CA LEU A 84 -6.16 12.55 24.83
C LEU A 84 -6.99 12.26 26.11
N ALA A 85 -6.35 11.72 27.14
CA ALA A 85 -6.99 11.47 28.44
C ALA A 85 -7.47 12.76 29.13
N ASP A 86 -6.80 13.89 28.88
CA ASP A 86 -7.14 15.19 29.47
C ASP A 86 -8.50 15.72 28.95
N PHE A 87 -8.96 15.18 27.80
CA PHE A 87 -10.24 15.51 27.17
C PHE A 87 -11.31 14.44 27.43
N GLY A 88 -11.13 13.61 28.47
CA GLY A 88 -12.07 12.56 28.85
C GLY A 88 -11.95 11.29 28.01
N GLY A 89 -10.86 11.12 27.25
CA GLY A 89 -10.62 9.89 26.53
C GLY A 89 -10.36 8.70 27.46
N VAL A 90 -10.85 7.53 27.09
CA VAL A 90 -10.68 6.26 27.81
C VAL A 90 -10.15 5.18 26.86
N GLY A 91 -8.98 4.63 27.17
CA GLY A 91 -8.26 3.63 26.36
C GLY A 91 -8.65 2.17 26.61
N ASP A 92 -9.94 1.87 26.84
CA ASP A 92 -10.46 0.54 27.20
C ASP A 92 -10.88 -0.33 25.99
N GLY A 93 -10.90 0.24 24.79
CA GLY A 93 -11.33 -0.41 23.54
C GLY A 93 -12.84 -0.47 23.34
N ALA A 94 -13.62 0.16 24.21
CA ALA A 94 -15.08 0.14 24.20
C ALA A 94 -15.69 1.54 24.23
N THR A 95 -15.09 2.49 24.97
CA THR A 95 -15.59 3.85 25.12
C THR A 95 -15.39 4.65 23.82
N PRO A 96 -16.45 5.26 23.26
CA PRO A 96 -16.32 6.18 22.13
C PRO A 96 -15.58 7.46 22.51
N ASN A 97 -14.43 7.68 21.88
CA ASN A 97 -13.47 8.76 22.12
C ASN A 97 -13.58 9.91 21.09
N THR A 98 -14.53 9.85 20.16
CA THR A 98 -14.65 10.85 19.06
C THR A 98 -14.77 12.27 19.58
N ALA A 99 -15.52 12.47 20.65
CA ALA A 99 -15.66 13.78 21.29
C ALA A 99 -14.33 14.23 21.91
N ALA A 100 -13.59 13.32 22.56
CA ALA A 100 -12.28 13.61 23.15
C ALA A 100 -11.26 14.01 22.06
N PHE A 101 -11.19 13.27 20.96
CA PHE A 101 -10.32 13.63 19.82
C PHE A 101 -10.66 15.01 19.25
N ARG A 102 -11.95 15.28 18.98
CA ARG A 102 -12.39 16.58 18.45
C ARG A 102 -12.10 17.72 19.42
N ALA A 103 -12.33 17.52 20.72
CA ALA A 103 -12.04 18.52 21.74
C ALA A 103 -10.53 18.80 21.84
N ALA A 104 -9.71 17.74 21.83
CA ALA A 104 -8.26 17.85 21.89
C ALA A 104 -7.68 18.57 20.66
N VAL A 105 -8.14 18.20 19.45
CA VAL A 105 -7.73 18.87 18.21
C VAL A 105 -8.16 20.33 18.22
N SER A 106 -9.40 20.62 18.61
CA SER A 106 -9.91 22.00 18.71
C SER A 106 -9.08 22.83 19.67
N HIS A 107 -8.79 22.30 20.87
CA HIS A 107 -7.95 22.97 21.86
C HIS A 107 -6.54 23.24 21.32
N LEU A 108 -5.88 22.24 20.73
CA LEU A 108 -4.51 22.41 20.24
C LEU A 108 -4.42 23.33 19.01
N SER A 109 -5.49 23.43 18.22
CA SER A 109 -5.51 24.27 17.01
C SER A 109 -5.30 25.76 17.30
N GLN A 110 -5.63 26.22 18.51
CA GLN A 110 -5.42 27.62 18.91
C GLN A 110 -3.92 27.99 18.99
N PHE A 111 -3.04 27.00 19.09
CA PHE A 111 -1.59 27.18 19.20
C PHE A 111 -0.87 27.09 17.84
N ALA A 112 -1.60 27.01 16.72
CA ALA A 112 -1.00 26.92 15.39
C ALA A 112 0.01 28.05 15.09
N SER A 113 -0.28 29.27 15.56
CA SER A 113 0.62 30.43 15.38
C SER A 113 1.82 30.47 16.33
N ASP A 114 1.87 29.58 17.33
CA ASP A 114 2.89 29.52 18.38
C ASP A 114 3.61 28.16 18.39
N GLY A 115 4.09 27.75 17.22
CA GLY A 115 4.84 26.49 17.04
C GLY A 115 3.97 25.22 16.93
N GLY A 116 2.65 25.36 17.03
CA GLY A 116 1.70 24.26 16.85
C GLY A 116 1.50 23.39 18.10
N GLY A 117 0.61 22.41 17.97
CA GLY A 117 0.20 21.53 19.06
C GLY A 117 0.44 20.05 18.77
N MET A 118 0.80 19.28 19.79
CA MET A 118 0.90 17.82 19.74
C MET A 118 -0.16 17.15 20.60
N LEU A 119 -0.99 16.32 19.98
CA LEU A 119 -1.90 15.40 20.68
C LEU A 119 -1.17 14.09 20.95
N PHE A 120 -0.91 13.81 22.22
CA PHE A 120 -0.39 12.54 22.70
C PHE A 120 -1.55 11.58 22.96
N VAL A 121 -1.55 10.42 22.29
CA VAL A 121 -2.47 9.31 22.56
C VAL A 121 -1.70 8.26 23.37
N PRO A 122 -1.97 8.09 24.68
CA PRO A 122 -1.25 7.13 25.53
C PRO A 122 -1.49 5.67 25.14
N ALA A 123 -0.72 4.76 25.74
CA ALA A 123 -0.94 3.33 25.57
C ALA A 123 -2.39 2.95 25.92
N GLY A 124 -3.06 2.19 25.06
CA GLY A 124 -4.43 1.77 25.27
C GLY A 124 -5.20 1.64 23.96
N ARG A 125 -6.45 1.16 24.04
CA ARG A 125 -7.34 0.97 22.89
C ARG A 125 -8.38 2.09 22.85
N TRP A 126 -8.32 2.96 21.85
CA TRP A 126 -9.04 4.26 21.87
C TRP A 126 -10.14 4.38 20.81
N LEU A 127 -11.24 3.60 20.95
CA LEU A 127 -12.37 3.58 20.00
C LEU A 127 -12.86 5.01 19.68
N THR A 128 -12.53 5.63 18.53
CA THR A 128 -13.08 6.95 18.10
C THR A 128 -14.00 6.81 16.88
N GLY A 129 -14.54 7.83 16.24
CA GLY A 129 -14.93 7.83 14.83
C GLY A 129 -13.93 8.68 14.03
N PRO A 130 -14.21 8.99 12.76
CA PRO A 130 -13.49 9.96 11.99
C PRO A 130 -13.44 11.33 12.65
N PHE A 131 -12.26 11.94 12.53
CA PHE A 131 -11.98 13.30 12.96
C PHE A 131 -10.99 13.94 11.98
N ASN A 132 -11.05 15.27 11.90
CA ASN A 132 -10.16 16.05 11.05
C ASN A 132 -9.03 16.67 11.87
N LEU A 133 -7.83 16.67 11.30
CA LEU A 133 -6.67 17.40 11.82
C LEU A 133 -6.73 18.90 11.47
N THR A 134 -5.84 19.68 12.08
CA THR A 134 -5.62 21.12 11.79
C THR A 134 -4.16 21.38 11.42
N SER A 135 -3.83 22.59 10.98
CA SER A 135 -2.44 22.97 10.62
C SER A 135 -1.53 23.06 11.85
N SER A 136 -0.22 22.88 11.65
CA SER A 136 0.80 22.88 12.70
C SER A 136 0.46 21.90 13.82
N PHE A 137 0.08 20.69 13.41
CA PHE A 137 -0.44 19.66 14.31
C PHE A 137 0.45 18.43 14.28
N THR A 138 0.65 17.82 15.45
CA THR A 138 1.27 16.50 15.58
C THR A 138 0.31 15.54 16.26
N LEU A 139 -0.07 14.45 15.60
CA LEU A 139 -0.72 13.31 16.24
C LEU A 139 0.35 12.29 16.60
N PHE A 140 0.54 12.03 17.90
CA PHE A 140 1.43 10.97 18.38
C PHE A 140 0.64 9.80 18.94
N LEU A 141 0.79 8.61 18.35
CA LEU A 141 0.17 7.38 18.83
C LEU A 141 1.17 6.51 19.59
N HIS A 142 0.92 6.31 20.87
CA HIS A 142 1.50 5.21 21.62
C HIS A 142 0.78 3.89 21.24
N ARG A 143 1.38 2.74 21.54
CA ARG A 143 0.89 1.41 21.12
C ARG A 143 -0.62 1.15 21.43
N ASP A 144 -1.30 0.49 20.47
CA ASP A 144 -2.60 -0.21 20.60
C ASP A 144 -3.97 0.54 20.41
N ALA A 145 -4.09 1.65 19.64
CA ALA A 145 -5.38 2.39 19.42
C ALA A 145 -6.36 1.79 18.33
N ASP A 146 -7.69 2.02 18.38
CA ASP A 146 -8.74 1.40 17.50
C ASP A 146 -10.00 2.33 17.33
N ILE A 147 -10.89 2.28 16.28
CA ILE A 147 -11.86 3.37 15.88
C ILE A 147 -13.18 2.97 15.05
N LYS A 148 -14.42 3.49 15.33
CA LYS A 148 -15.73 3.59 14.54
C LYS A 148 -16.65 4.87 14.67
N GLU A 149 -17.08 5.49 13.53
CA GLU A 149 -18.43 6.15 13.19
C GLU A 149 -18.38 7.13 11.97
N TRP A 150 -18.84 6.82 10.75
CA TRP A 150 -18.41 7.59 9.53
C TRP A 150 -19.46 8.53 8.86
N PRO A 151 -19.21 9.85 8.71
CA PRO A 151 -20.06 10.75 7.93
C PRO A 151 -19.88 10.60 6.40
N ILE A 152 -20.83 11.10 5.62
CA ILE A 152 -20.80 11.14 4.15
C ILE A 152 -20.33 12.51 3.67
N ILE A 153 -19.39 12.53 2.72
CA ILE A 153 -18.82 13.72 2.08
C ILE A 153 -18.86 13.56 0.56
N ASP A 154 -18.60 14.66 -0.16
CA ASP A 154 -18.56 14.67 -1.61
C ASP A 154 -17.40 13.81 -2.16
N PRO A 155 -17.54 13.26 -3.37
CA PRO A 155 -16.44 12.64 -4.09
C PRO A 155 -15.28 13.60 -4.30
N LEU A 156 -14.12 13.04 -4.63
CA LEU A 156 -13.00 13.84 -5.08
C LEU A 156 -13.37 14.57 -6.37
N PRO A 157 -13.11 15.88 -6.48
CA PRO A 157 -13.45 16.65 -7.68
C PRO A 157 -12.75 16.09 -8.94
N SER A 158 -11.53 15.55 -8.80
CA SER A 158 -10.81 14.90 -9.91
C SER A 158 -11.33 13.50 -10.29
N TYR A 159 -12.36 12.98 -9.60
CA TYR A 159 -12.98 11.68 -9.90
C TYR A 159 -14.43 11.81 -10.37
N GLY A 160 -15.09 12.94 -10.07
CA GLY A 160 -16.49 13.21 -10.42
C GLY A 160 -17.54 12.41 -9.64
N ARG A 161 -17.20 11.20 -9.21
CA ARG A 161 -18.07 10.27 -8.47
C ARG A 161 -17.27 9.40 -7.52
N GLY A 162 -17.98 8.69 -6.64
CA GLY A 162 -17.39 7.68 -5.78
C GLY A 162 -16.72 6.52 -6.55
N ARG A 163 -15.60 6.04 -6.01
CA ARG A 163 -14.78 4.96 -6.59
C ARG A 163 -15.42 3.57 -6.51
N ASP A 164 -16.13 3.27 -5.42
CA ASP A 164 -16.82 1.97 -5.24
C ASP A 164 -18.29 2.01 -5.69
N GLY A 165 -18.83 3.20 -5.99
CA GLY A 165 -20.25 3.36 -6.31
C GLY A 165 -20.64 4.81 -6.60
N PRO A 166 -21.79 5.04 -7.25
CA PRO A 166 -22.27 6.39 -7.54
C PRO A 166 -22.61 7.17 -6.26
N GLY A 167 -22.55 8.50 -6.31
CA GLY A 167 -22.83 9.37 -5.17
C GLY A 167 -21.58 9.67 -4.33
N GLY A 168 -21.80 10.08 -3.09
CA GLY A 168 -20.76 10.48 -2.15
C GLY A 168 -19.88 9.33 -1.62
N ARG A 169 -19.02 9.67 -0.66
CA ARG A 169 -18.11 8.74 0.00
C ARG A 169 -18.15 8.92 1.52
N TYR A 170 -17.88 7.85 2.27
CA TYR A 170 -17.65 7.97 3.71
C TYR A 170 -16.33 8.75 3.95
N SER A 171 -16.28 9.61 4.96
CA SER A 171 -15.09 10.42 5.26
C SER A 171 -13.96 9.59 5.86
N SER A 172 -12.72 9.78 5.43
CA SER A 172 -11.55 9.07 5.97
C SER A 172 -11.41 9.13 7.49
N LEU A 173 -10.86 8.08 8.11
CA LEU A 173 -10.76 7.93 9.56
C LEU A 173 -9.94 9.07 10.20
N ILE A 174 -8.80 9.38 9.61
CA ILE A 174 -8.02 10.57 9.93
C ILE A 174 -8.02 11.44 8.69
N GLY A 175 -8.80 12.51 8.74
CA GLY A 175 -9.01 13.44 7.63
C GLY A 175 -8.32 14.78 7.84
N GLY A 176 -8.27 15.59 6.78
CA GLY A 176 -7.82 16.97 6.84
C GLY A 176 -7.82 17.60 5.45
N SER A 177 -8.10 18.90 5.38
CA SER A 177 -8.04 19.65 4.11
C SER A 177 -7.47 21.04 4.32
N ASN A 178 -6.71 21.55 3.35
CA ASN A 178 -6.04 22.86 3.40
C ASN A 178 -5.10 23.00 4.61
N LEU A 179 -4.39 21.92 4.95
CA LEU A 179 -3.50 21.90 6.11
C LEU A 179 -2.07 22.23 5.70
N THR A 180 -1.32 22.83 6.62
CA THR A 180 0.14 22.97 6.49
C THR A 180 0.80 22.43 7.74
N ASP A 181 1.94 21.74 7.58
CA ASP A 181 2.76 21.26 8.70
C ASP A 181 2.00 20.28 9.59
N VAL A 182 1.69 19.12 9.02
CA VAL A 182 0.97 18.02 9.69
C VAL A 182 1.92 16.85 9.90
N ILE A 183 2.02 16.40 11.15
CA ILE A 183 2.84 15.27 11.56
C ILE A 183 1.93 14.19 12.14
N ILE A 184 2.00 12.97 11.63
CA ILE A 184 1.33 11.81 12.20
C ILE A 184 2.42 10.78 12.49
N THR A 185 2.70 10.54 13.75
CA THR A 185 3.82 9.66 14.14
C THR A 185 3.52 8.84 15.39
N GLY A 186 4.42 7.94 15.76
CA GLY A 186 4.24 7.05 16.90
C GLY A 186 5.54 6.33 17.26
N ASP A 187 5.50 5.60 18.37
CA ASP A 187 6.51 4.60 18.71
C ASP A 187 6.03 3.23 18.22
N ASN A 188 5.83 3.13 16.90
CA ASN A 188 5.12 2.03 16.26
C ASN A 188 3.68 1.84 16.79
N GLY A 189 2.99 2.96 17.03
CA GLY A 189 1.57 2.97 17.37
C GLY A 189 0.71 2.36 16.27
N THR A 190 -0.44 1.79 16.66
CA THR A 190 -1.34 1.08 15.73
C THR A 190 -2.57 1.92 15.40
N ILE A 191 -2.95 1.97 14.13
CA ILE A 191 -4.26 2.45 13.67
C ILE A 191 -4.96 1.29 12.97
N ASP A 192 -6.02 0.76 13.59
CA ASP A 192 -6.86 -0.29 13.00
C ASP A 192 -8.13 0.30 12.39
N GLY A 193 -8.33 0.10 11.08
CA GLY A 193 -9.50 0.56 10.33
C GLY A 193 -10.73 -0.34 10.44
N GLN A 194 -10.61 -1.51 11.08
CA GLN A 194 -11.67 -2.52 11.22
C GLN A 194 -12.38 -2.86 9.89
N GLY A 195 -11.60 -3.00 8.83
CA GLY A 195 -12.04 -3.14 7.43
C GLY A 195 -12.96 -4.32 7.12
N ALA A 196 -12.98 -5.37 7.95
CA ALA A 196 -13.72 -6.60 7.69
C ALA A 196 -15.20 -6.39 7.34
N PHE A 197 -15.88 -5.47 8.03
CA PHE A 197 -17.26 -5.11 7.71
C PHE A 197 -17.37 -4.51 6.30
N TRP A 198 -16.51 -3.55 5.99
CA TRP A 198 -16.49 -2.83 4.71
C TRP A 198 -16.21 -3.76 3.53
N TRP A 199 -15.25 -4.67 3.68
CA TRP A 199 -14.90 -5.66 2.66
C TRP A 199 -16.04 -6.64 2.39
N SER A 200 -16.74 -7.07 3.45
CA SER A 200 -17.93 -7.92 3.31
C SER A 200 -19.06 -7.21 2.53
N GLN A 201 -19.30 -5.93 2.83
CA GLN A 201 -20.27 -5.12 2.08
C GLN A 201 -19.85 -4.91 0.62
N PHE A 202 -18.56 -4.67 0.37
CA PHE A 202 -18.00 -4.53 -0.97
C PHE A 202 -18.20 -5.79 -1.81
N HIS A 203 -17.74 -6.95 -1.32
CA HIS A 203 -17.92 -8.23 -2.03
C HIS A 203 -19.38 -8.62 -2.25
N SER A 204 -20.28 -8.17 -1.36
CA SER A 204 -21.71 -8.41 -1.48
C SER A 204 -22.44 -7.41 -2.38
N ASN A 205 -21.72 -6.41 -2.96
CA ASN A 205 -22.30 -5.28 -3.69
C ASN A 205 -23.40 -4.54 -2.92
N LYS A 206 -23.21 -4.37 -1.59
CA LYS A 206 -24.18 -3.73 -0.68
C LYS A 206 -23.80 -2.30 -0.27
N LEU A 207 -22.66 -1.80 -0.73
CA LEU A 207 -22.22 -0.43 -0.45
C LEU A 207 -23.11 0.56 -1.19
N LYS A 208 -23.68 1.51 -0.45
CA LYS A 208 -24.43 2.64 -1.03
C LYS A 208 -23.51 3.76 -1.50
N TYR A 209 -22.38 3.95 -0.80
CA TYR A 209 -21.41 5.01 -1.02
C TYR A 209 -20.00 4.43 -1.01
N THR A 210 -19.05 5.19 -1.55
CA THR A 210 -17.64 4.78 -1.56
C THR A 210 -17.08 4.70 -0.15
N ARG A 211 -16.35 3.63 0.15
CA ARG A 211 -15.67 3.47 1.45
C ARG A 211 -14.66 4.60 1.62
N GLY A 212 -14.52 5.10 2.83
CA GLY A 212 -13.46 6.07 3.10
C GLY A 212 -12.14 5.39 3.46
N TYR A 213 -11.09 6.18 3.59
CA TYR A 213 -9.71 5.71 3.72
C TYR A 213 -9.21 5.79 5.16
N LEU A 214 -8.07 5.17 5.45
CA LEU A 214 -7.53 5.25 6.81
C LEU A 214 -6.99 6.66 7.12
N ILE A 215 -6.14 7.20 6.25
CA ILE A 215 -5.58 8.55 6.37
C ILE A 215 -5.75 9.25 5.03
N GLU A 216 -6.40 10.42 5.04
CA GLU A 216 -6.53 11.26 3.85
C GLU A 216 -6.30 12.73 4.18
N LEU A 217 -5.36 13.34 3.45
CA LEU A 217 -5.01 14.74 3.59
C LEU A 217 -5.14 15.41 2.22
N MET A 218 -6.10 16.33 2.12
CA MET A 218 -6.46 17.00 0.87
C MET A 218 -5.86 18.40 0.83
N HIS A 219 -5.43 18.89 -0.34
CA HIS A 219 -5.00 20.29 -0.52
C HIS A 219 -3.95 20.77 0.50
N SER A 220 -3.06 19.88 0.92
CA SER A 220 -2.22 20.10 2.10
C SER A 220 -0.74 20.15 1.74
N ASN A 221 0.06 20.78 2.59
CA ASN A 221 1.48 20.99 2.37
C ASN A 221 2.29 20.60 3.61
N GLN A 222 3.51 20.08 3.45
CA GLN A 222 4.37 19.65 4.57
C GLN A 222 3.69 18.58 5.43
N ILE A 223 3.56 17.39 4.86
CA ILE A 223 2.94 16.22 5.50
C ILE A 223 4.01 15.21 5.86
N PHE A 224 4.06 14.80 7.12
CA PHE A 224 5.02 13.83 7.62
C PHE A 224 4.30 12.68 8.35
N ILE A 225 4.31 11.49 7.76
CA ILE A 225 3.69 10.29 8.34
C ILE A 225 4.79 9.27 8.60
N SER A 226 5.01 8.88 9.86
CA SER A 226 6.14 7.99 10.18
C SER A 226 5.97 7.09 11.39
N ASN A 227 6.66 5.95 11.41
CA ASN A 227 6.79 5.06 12.57
C ASN A 227 5.44 4.57 13.14
N LEU A 228 4.57 4.07 12.26
CA LEU A 228 3.23 3.57 12.61
C LEU A 228 2.98 2.21 11.97
N THR A 229 2.11 1.42 12.62
CA THR A 229 1.49 0.24 12.05
C THR A 229 0.03 0.54 11.66
N LEU A 230 -0.33 0.33 10.40
CA LEU A 230 -1.68 0.52 9.86
C LEU A 230 -2.29 -0.85 9.58
N LEU A 231 -3.44 -1.12 10.19
CA LEU A 231 -4.14 -2.40 10.06
C LEU A 231 -5.50 -2.22 9.40
N ASN A 232 -5.86 -3.18 8.56
CA ASN A 232 -7.24 -3.43 8.13
C ASN A 232 -8.01 -2.17 7.67
N SER A 233 -7.41 -1.33 6.82
CA SER A 233 -8.15 -0.17 6.28
C SER A 233 -9.44 -0.59 5.56
N PRO A 234 -10.55 0.18 5.67
CA PRO A 234 -11.76 -0.07 4.89
C PRO A 234 -11.51 -0.14 3.37
N ALA A 235 -10.59 0.71 2.88
CA ALA A 235 -10.12 0.80 1.51
C ALA A 235 -8.64 1.25 1.54
N TRP A 236 -8.25 2.32 0.82
CA TRP A 236 -6.86 2.80 0.79
C TRP A 236 -6.33 3.20 2.18
N ASN A 237 -5.03 3.00 2.43
CA ASN A 237 -4.43 3.30 3.74
C ASN A 237 -3.98 4.75 3.86
N ILE A 238 -2.97 5.18 3.08
CA ILE A 238 -2.45 6.54 3.11
C ILE A 238 -2.76 7.22 1.77
N HIS A 239 -3.60 8.26 1.78
CA HIS A 239 -4.06 8.96 0.59
C HIS A 239 -3.87 10.49 0.70
N PRO A 240 -2.65 11.02 0.54
CA PRO A 240 -2.46 12.43 0.27
C PRO A 240 -2.98 12.74 -1.13
N VAL A 241 -3.82 13.76 -1.24
CA VAL A 241 -4.42 14.17 -2.52
C VAL A 241 -4.36 15.68 -2.71
N TYR A 242 -4.00 16.14 -3.91
CA TYR A 242 -3.81 17.58 -4.22
C TYR A 242 -2.77 18.26 -3.32
N SER A 243 -1.79 17.48 -2.86
CA SER A 243 -0.92 17.86 -1.75
C SER A 243 0.55 17.89 -2.14
N SER A 244 1.37 18.62 -1.39
CA SER A 244 2.79 18.80 -1.71
C SER A 244 3.73 18.65 -0.50
N ASN A 245 4.98 18.33 -0.76
CA ASN A 245 6.05 18.17 0.23
C ASN A 245 5.68 17.12 1.29
N ILE A 246 5.67 15.86 0.86
CA ILE A 246 5.17 14.73 1.62
C ILE A 246 6.30 13.76 1.93
N VAL A 247 6.39 13.32 3.18
CA VAL A 247 7.27 12.21 3.59
C VAL A 247 6.45 11.13 4.28
N VAL A 248 6.56 9.91 3.78
CA VAL A 248 6.05 8.69 4.41
C VAL A 248 7.22 7.77 4.69
N SER A 249 7.53 7.50 5.95
CA SER A 249 8.76 6.78 6.34
C SER A 249 8.56 5.83 7.51
N GLY A 250 9.11 4.61 7.45
CA GLY A 250 9.04 3.68 8.58
C GLY A 250 7.62 3.15 8.86
N ILE A 251 6.78 3.02 7.82
CA ILE A 251 5.39 2.55 7.98
C ILE A 251 5.31 1.05 7.76
N THR A 252 4.56 0.37 8.64
CA THR A 252 4.11 -1.00 8.45
C THR A 252 2.62 -0.98 8.08
N ILE A 253 2.23 -1.56 6.95
CA ILE A 253 0.82 -1.70 6.54
C ILE A 253 0.50 -3.18 6.44
N LEU A 254 -0.54 -3.64 7.13
CA LEU A 254 -0.99 -5.02 7.11
C LEU A 254 -2.51 -5.08 6.87
N ALA A 255 -2.88 -5.61 5.71
CA ALA A 255 -4.24 -6.02 5.41
C ALA A 255 -4.25 -7.48 4.92
N PRO A 256 -5.33 -8.24 5.16
CA PRO A 256 -5.47 -9.56 4.54
C PRO A 256 -5.35 -9.46 3.02
N VAL A 257 -4.64 -10.38 2.38
CA VAL A 257 -4.33 -10.35 0.92
C VAL A 257 -5.56 -10.50 0.00
N HIS A 258 -6.74 -10.76 0.56
CA HIS A 258 -8.02 -10.79 -0.16
C HIS A 258 -8.94 -9.63 0.21
N SER A 259 -8.42 -8.62 0.91
CA SER A 259 -9.16 -7.39 1.19
C SER A 259 -9.23 -6.52 -0.07
N PRO A 260 -10.42 -6.06 -0.49
CA PRO A 260 -10.58 -5.31 -1.72
C PRO A 260 -10.09 -3.87 -1.58
N ASN A 261 -9.23 -3.42 -2.51
CA ASN A 261 -8.79 -2.03 -2.64
C ASN A 261 -8.13 -1.48 -1.37
N THR A 262 -7.29 -2.28 -0.72
CA THR A 262 -6.52 -1.88 0.46
C THR A 262 -5.13 -1.37 0.10
N ASP A 263 -5.05 -0.61 -1.00
CA ASP A 263 -3.83 0.01 -1.51
C ASP A 263 -3.03 0.65 -0.35
N GLY A 264 -1.71 0.48 -0.35
CA GLY A 264 -0.84 0.98 0.71
C GLY A 264 -0.75 2.51 0.70
N ILE A 265 0.16 3.06 -0.10
CA ILE A 265 0.41 4.50 -0.17
C ILE A 265 -0.01 5.03 -1.54
N ASN A 266 -0.85 6.07 -1.55
CA ASN A 266 -1.54 6.58 -2.73
C ASN A 266 -1.29 8.08 -2.91
N PRO A 267 -0.15 8.53 -3.46
CA PRO A 267 -0.01 9.91 -3.88
C PRO A 267 -0.92 10.19 -5.09
N ASP A 268 -1.94 11.01 -4.89
CA ASP A 268 -2.89 11.39 -5.93
C ASP A 268 -2.79 12.89 -6.23
N SER A 269 -2.38 13.24 -7.44
CA SER A 269 -2.19 14.64 -7.84
C SER A 269 -1.24 15.38 -6.87
N CYS A 270 -0.14 14.72 -6.50
CA CYS A 270 0.80 15.19 -5.47
C CYS A 270 2.15 15.64 -6.04
N SER A 271 2.84 16.55 -5.34
CA SER A 271 4.20 16.97 -5.73
C SER A 271 5.22 16.88 -4.59
N ASN A 272 6.47 16.56 -4.94
CA ASN A 272 7.58 16.40 -3.98
C ASN A 272 7.25 15.38 -2.89
N VAL A 273 7.28 14.10 -3.26
CA VAL A 273 6.90 12.99 -2.38
C VAL A 273 8.11 12.09 -2.15
N ARG A 274 8.36 11.73 -0.89
CA ARG A 274 9.31 10.68 -0.51
C ARG A 274 8.59 9.58 0.26
N ILE A 275 8.67 8.36 -0.23
CA ILE A 275 8.21 7.14 0.42
C ILE A 275 9.44 6.26 0.67
N GLU A 276 9.72 5.93 1.93
CA GLU A 276 10.87 5.09 2.25
C GLU A 276 10.72 4.20 3.48
N ASP A 277 11.52 3.16 3.56
CA ASP A 277 11.62 2.29 4.74
C ASP A 277 10.26 1.69 5.16
N CYS A 278 9.44 1.31 4.18
CA CYS A 278 8.09 0.83 4.40
C CYS A 278 7.99 -0.69 4.17
N TYR A 279 7.16 -1.35 4.98
CA TYR A 279 6.79 -2.76 4.85
C TYR A 279 5.27 -2.86 4.62
N ILE A 280 4.84 -3.38 3.47
CA ILE A 280 3.44 -3.35 3.06
C ILE A 280 2.99 -4.77 2.67
N VAL A 281 1.94 -5.25 3.35
CA VAL A 281 1.14 -6.39 2.93
C VAL A 281 -0.26 -5.87 2.62
N SER A 282 -0.66 -5.97 1.36
CA SER A 282 -1.92 -5.40 0.87
C SER A 282 -2.71 -6.43 0.07
N GLY A 283 -4.04 -6.26 0.03
CA GLY A 283 -4.90 -6.97 -0.92
C GLY A 283 -4.96 -6.30 -2.31
N ASP A 284 -4.34 -5.13 -2.46
CA ASP A 284 -4.21 -4.39 -3.72
C ASP A 284 -2.80 -3.78 -3.84
N ASP A 285 -2.61 -2.70 -4.60
CA ASP A 285 -1.30 -2.11 -4.90
C ASP A 285 -0.54 -1.65 -3.63
N CYS A 286 0.75 -1.99 -3.47
CA CYS A 286 1.53 -1.52 -2.31
C CYS A 286 1.78 0.01 -2.36
N VAL A 287 2.19 0.53 -3.52
CA VAL A 287 2.23 1.97 -3.80
C VAL A 287 1.49 2.23 -5.11
N ALA A 288 0.48 3.10 -5.08
CA ALA A 288 -0.33 3.44 -6.26
C ALA A 288 -0.30 4.94 -6.52
N ILE A 289 0.41 5.36 -7.56
CA ILE A 289 0.48 6.77 -7.96
C ILE A 289 -0.70 7.09 -8.88
N LYS A 290 -1.44 8.14 -8.55
CA LYS A 290 -2.67 8.55 -9.25
C LYS A 290 -2.67 10.06 -9.53
N SER A 291 -3.60 10.51 -10.35
CA SER A 291 -3.83 11.93 -10.64
C SER A 291 -5.23 12.19 -11.22
N GLY A 292 -6.28 11.59 -10.62
CA GLY A 292 -7.65 11.77 -11.09
C GLY A 292 -8.07 10.89 -12.29
N TRP A 293 -9.35 10.94 -12.63
CA TRP A 293 -10.03 9.95 -13.48
C TRP A 293 -10.77 10.61 -14.65
N ASP A 294 -10.39 10.25 -15.87
CA ASP A 294 -10.95 10.69 -17.15
C ASP A 294 -11.16 12.21 -17.25
N GLU A 295 -12.30 12.67 -17.76
CA GLU A 295 -12.60 14.09 -17.96
C GLU A 295 -12.52 14.92 -16.67
N TYR A 296 -12.79 14.31 -15.52
CA TYR A 296 -12.68 14.96 -14.22
C TYR A 296 -11.21 15.22 -13.87
N GLY A 297 -10.34 14.23 -14.07
CA GLY A 297 -8.90 14.39 -13.86
C GLY A 297 -8.27 15.34 -14.88
N ILE A 298 -8.68 15.26 -16.15
CA ILE A 298 -8.24 16.17 -17.22
C ILE A 298 -8.62 17.61 -16.88
N SER A 299 -9.87 17.85 -16.50
CA SER A 299 -10.39 19.18 -16.13
C SER A 299 -9.71 19.72 -14.88
N TYR A 300 -9.45 18.84 -13.90
CA TYR A 300 -8.74 19.22 -12.67
C TYR A 300 -7.27 19.59 -12.93
N GLY A 301 -6.61 18.90 -13.88
CA GLY A 301 -5.35 19.33 -14.47
C GLY A 301 -4.15 19.34 -13.52
N MET A 302 -4.16 18.50 -12.47
CA MET A 302 -3.09 18.44 -11.47
C MET A 302 -2.33 17.11 -11.54
N PRO A 303 -1.04 17.11 -11.92
CA PRO A 303 -0.25 15.88 -12.04
C PRO A 303 0.27 15.39 -10.69
N SER A 304 0.60 14.09 -10.63
CA SER A 304 1.52 13.55 -9.63
C SER A 304 2.95 13.62 -10.14
N GLN A 305 3.86 14.27 -9.41
CA GLN A 305 5.22 14.52 -9.87
C GLN A 305 6.30 14.62 -8.77
N HIS A 306 7.56 14.36 -9.16
CA HIS A 306 8.72 14.39 -8.25
C HIS A 306 8.54 13.43 -7.06
N ILE A 307 8.36 12.14 -7.38
CA ILE A 307 8.08 11.09 -6.41
C ILE A 307 9.27 10.15 -6.31
N VAL A 308 9.82 9.99 -5.12
CA VAL A 308 10.87 9.02 -4.80
C VAL A 308 10.32 7.91 -3.91
N ILE A 309 10.51 6.66 -4.32
CA ILE A 309 10.18 5.45 -3.57
C ILE A 309 11.47 4.69 -3.34
N ARG A 310 11.85 4.41 -2.08
CA ARG A 310 13.06 3.61 -1.83
C ARG A 310 13.01 2.73 -0.59
N ARG A 311 13.75 1.62 -0.58
CA ARG A 311 13.79 0.69 0.58
C ARG A 311 12.39 0.23 0.99
N LEU A 312 11.63 -0.25 0.00
CA LEU A 312 10.27 -0.76 0.16
C LEU A 312 10.30 -2.30 0.19
N THR A 313 9.59 -2.91 1.13
CA THR A 313 9.24 -4.33 1.11
C THR A 313 7.75 -4.50 0.86
N CYS A 314 7.36 -5.31 -0.13
CA CYS A 314 5.96 -5.49 -0.51
C CYS A 314 5.55 -6.96 -0.66
N VAL A 315 4.30 -7.25 -0.28
CA VAL A 315 3.54 -8.46 -0.58
C VAL A 315 2.14 -8.07 -1.07
N SER A 316 1.82 -8.37 -2.33
CA SER A 316 0.51 -8.08 -2.96
C SER A 316 0.13 -9.16 -3.98
N PRO A 317 -0.34 -10.35 -3.53
CA PRO A 317 -0.51 -11.52 -4.39
C PRO A 317 -1.49 -11.32 -5.56
N THR A 318 -2.36 -10.32 -5.44
CA THR A 318 -3.44 -10.01 -6.38
C THR A 318 -3.25 -8.69 -7.14
N SER A 319 -2.15 -7.94 -6.90
CA SER A 319 -1.94 -6.63 -7.53
C SER A 319 -0.45 -6.25 -7.68
N ALA A 320 -0.10 -4.96 -7.68
CA ALA A 320 1.27 -4.51 -7.97
C ALA A 320 2.09 -4.08 -6.74
N VAL A 321 3.42 -4.21 -6.86
CA VAL A 321 4.36 -3.58 -5.92
C VAL A 321 4.34 -2.06 -6.09
N ILE A 322 4.47 -1.60 -7.34
CA ILE A 322 4.32 -0.18 -7.70
C ILE A 322 3.36 -0.09 -8.88
N ALA A 323 2.24 0.59 -8.69
CA ALA A 323 1.27 0.89 -9.73
C ALA A 323 1.29 2.38 -10.09
N LEU A 324 1.19 2.65 -11.40
CA LEU A 324 0.95 3.98 -11.96
C LEU A 324 -0.41 3.92 -12.66
N GLY A 325 -1.38 4.66 -12.13
CA GLY A 325 -2.78 4.65 -12.56
C GLY A 325 -3.65 3.60 -11.84
N SER A 326 -4.83 3.26 -12.36
CA SER A 326 -5.32 3.66 -13.68
C SER A 326 -5.82 5.10 -13.76
N GLU A 327 -6.12 5.72 -12.62
CA GLU A 327 -6.57 7.09 -12.50
C GLU A 327 -5.36 8.01 -12.65
N MET A 328 -4.96 8.33 -13.89
CA MET A 328 -3.76 9.12 -14.23
C MET A 328 -4.03 10.35 -15.10
N SER A 329 -5.28 10.83 -15.09
CA SER A 329 -5.80 11.79 -16.06
C SER A 329 -5.31 13.23 -15.90
N GLY A 330 -4.73 13.58 -14.75
CA GLY A 330 -3.97 14.82 -14.53
C GLY A 330 -2.49 14.69 -14.93
N GLY A 331 -2.03 13.47 -15.26
CA GLY A 331 -0.66 13.15 -15.61
C GLY A 331 0.17 12.61 -14.45
N ILE A 332 1.15 11.77 -14.74
CA ILE A 332 2.14 11.26 -13.79
C ILE A 332 3.53 11.44 -14.41
N ARG A 333 4.47 12.07 -13.71
CA ARG A 333 5.85 12.25 -14.22
C ARG A 333 6.93 12.29 -13.14
N ASP A 334 8.18 12.01 -13.52
CA ASP A 334 9.34 12.02 -12.62
C ASP A 334 9.09 11.18 -11.36
N VAL A 335 8.96 9.87 -11.60
CA VAL A 335 8.82 8.84 -10.56
C VAL A 335 10.11 8.04 -10.53
N ARG A 336 10.76 8.00 -9.37
CA ARG A 336 12.02 7.27 -9.16
C ARG A 336 11.83 6.21 -8.09
N ALA A 337 12.02 4.96 -8.45
CA ALA A 337 11.92 3.84 -7.52
C ALA A 337 13.24 3.08 -7.44
N GLU A 338 13.78 2.88 -6.24
CA GLU A 338 15.02 2.12 -6.06
C GLU A 338 15.07 1.29 -4.78
N ASP A 339 15.88 0.24 -4.75
CA ASP A 339 16.05 -0.61 -3.57
C ASP A 339 14.72 -1.23 -3.09
N ILE A 340 14.06 -1.92 -4.01
CA ILE A 340 12.74 -2.52 -3.77
C ILE A 340 12.90 -4.03 -3.59
N THR A 341 12.33 -4.57 -2.52
CA THR A 341 12.20 -6.02 -2.32
C THR A 341 10.73 -6.39 -2.37
N ALA A 342 10.38 -7.42 -3.14
CA ALA A 342 9.00 -7.93 -3.09
C ALA A 342 8.95 -9.45 -3.21
N LEU A 343 7.98 -10.01 -2.50
CA LEU A 343 7.67 -11.43 -2.53
C LEU A 343 6.17 -11.64 -2.77
N ASP A 344 5.82 -12.75 -3.41
CA ASP A 344 4.43 -13.20 -3.59
C ASP A 344 3.50 -12.06 -4.05
N SER A 345 3.77 -11.54 -5.25
CA SER A 345 3.04 -10.39 -5.80
C SER A 345 2.58 -10.63 -7.23
N GLU A 346 1.44 -10.09 -7.68
CA GLU A 346 1.00 -10.32 -9.06
C GLU A 346 1.96 -9.63 -10.04
N SER A 347 2.33 -8.38 -9.78
CA SER A 347 3.28 -7.65 -10.63
C SER A 347 4.29 -6.80 -9.87
N GLY A 348 5.49 -6.66 -10.42
CA GLY A 348 6.51 -5.73 -9.91
C GLY A 348 6.10 -4.27 -10.18
N VAL A 349 6.31 -3.80 -11.40
CA VAL A 349 5.89 -2.45 -11.82
C VAL A 349 4.73 -2.55 -12.80
N ARG A 350 3.64 -1.83 -12.51
CA ARG A 350 2.40 -1.89 -13.28
C ARG A 350 1.97 -0.50 -13.76
N ILE A 351 1.86 -0.31 -15.08
CA ILE A 351 1.29 0.90 -15.68
C ILE A 351 -0.09 0.55 -16.26
N LYS A 352 -1.13 1.24 -15.80
CA LYS A 352 -2.52 1.00 -16.20
C LYS A 352 -3.08 2.27 -16.83
N THR A 353 -3.54 2.19 -18.08
CA THR A 353 -4.27 3.29 -18.71
C THR A 353 -5.23 2.77 -19.79
N ALA A 354 -6.03 3.67 -20.35
CA ALA A 354 -6.95 3.42 -21.46
C ALA A 354 -7.26 4.72 -22.21
N VAL A 355 -7.72 4.60 -23.46
CA VAL A 355 -8.38 5.70 -24.17
C VAL A 355 -9.51 6.25 -23.30
N GLY A 356 -9.61 7.57 -23.17
CA GLY A 356 -10.48 8.24 -22.19
C GLY A 356 -9.70 8.92 -21.07
N ARG A 357 -8.54 8.36 -20.70
CA ARG A 357 -7.72 8.91 -19.62
C ARG A 357 -7.02 10.20 -19.98
N GLY A 358 -6.58 10.35 -21.24
CA GLY A 358 -5.75 11.47 -21.67
C GLY A 358 -4.42 11.59 -20.93
N ALA A 359 -3.84 12.80 -20.95
CA ALA A 359 -2.61 13.16 -20.27
C ALA A 359 -1.45 12.17 -20.52
N TYR A 360 -0.68 11.83 -19.48
CA TYR A 360 0.57 11.08 -19.63
C TYR A 360 0.99 10.27 -18.40
N VAL A 361 1.74 9.20 -18.62
CA VAL A 361 2.66 8.59 -17.65
C VAL A 361 4.04 8.63 -18.26
N LYS A 362 4.95 9.44 -17.73
CA LYS A 362 6.29 9.59 -18.32
C LYS A 362 7.41 9.81 -17.34
N ASP A 363 8.64 9.68 -17.79
CA ASP A 363 9.84 9.90 -16.95
C ASP A 363 9.77 9.04 -15.67
N VAL A 364 9.62 7.72 -15.87
CA VAL A 364 9.53 6.72 -14.80
C VAL A 364 10.83 5.93 -14.78
N PHE A 365 11.54 5.98 -13.66
CA PHE A 365 12.86 5.39 -13.51
C PHE A 365 12.86 4.40 -12.35
N VAL A 366 13.14 3.15 -12.64
CA VAL A 366 13.13 2.07 -11.64
C VAL A 366 14.46 1.34 -11.69
N ARG A 367 15.12 1.21 -10.54
CA ARG A 367 16.34 0.41 -10.44
C ARG A 367 16.45 -0.43 -9.19
N ARG A 368 17.36 -1.41 -9.19
CA ARG A 368 17.71 -2.21 -8.00
C ARG A 368 16.47 -2.83 -7.34
N MET A 369 15.81 -3.72 -8.07
CA MET A 369 14.70 -4.51 -7.53
C MET A 369 15.12 -5.96 -7.34
N ASN A 370 14.82 -6.52 -6.17
CA ASN A 370 14.94 -7.95 -5.89
C ASN A 370 13.55 -8.56 -5.67
N LEU A 371 13.16 -9.42 -6.60
CA LEU A 371 11.78 -9.85 -6.77
C LEU A 371 11.69 -11.37 -6.69
N ASN A 372 10.70 -11.90 -5.97
CA ASN A 372 10.53 -13.33 -5.82
C ASN A 372 9.05 -13.74 -5.88
N THR A 373 8.72 -14.76 -6.67
CA THR A 373 7.37 -15.31 -6.76
C THR A 373 6.38 -14.27 -7.26
N MET A 374 6.30 -14.11 -8.57
CA MET A 374 5.36 -13.17 -9.18
C MET A 374 4.87 -13.60 -10.55
N LYS A 375 3.75 -13.01 -10.99
CA LYS A 375 3.21 -13.31 -12.31
C LYS A 375 3.90 -12.51 -13.41
N TRP A 376 4.10 -11.20 -13.22
CA TRP A 376 4.78 -10.32 -14.17
C TRP A 376 5.83 -9.44 -13.50
N VAL A 377 7.06 -9.37 -14.01
CA VAL A 377 8.02 -8.37 -13.48
C VAL A 377 7.56 -6.97 -13.89
N PHE A 378 7.26 -6.80 -15.17
CA PHE A 378 6.73 -5.55 -15.73
C PHE A 378 5.39 -5.80 -16.41
N TRP A 379 4.39 -5.00 -16.07
CA TRP A 379 3.08 -5.06 -16.71
C TRP A 379 2.62 -3.67 -17.15
N MET A 380 2.40 -3.49 -18.44
CA MET A 380 1.75 -2.31 -19.00
C MET A 380 0.49 -2.72 -19.75
N THR A 381 -0.57 -1.93 -19.62
CA THR A 381 -1.80 -2.10 -20.41
C THR A 381 -2.39 -0.74 -20.76
N GLY A 382 -2.60 -0.53 -22.06
CA GLY A 382 -3.39 0.57 -22.64
C GLY A 382 -4.88 0.24 -22.82
N SER A 383 -5.34 -0.88 -22.27
CA SER A 383 -6.69 -1.42 -22.43
C SER A 383 -7.42 -1.62 -21.09
N TYR A 384 -7.06 -0.83 -20.07
CA TYR A 384 -7.64 -0.93 -18.72
C TYR A 384 -9.05 -0.31 -18.63
N LYS A 385 -10.08 -1.13 -18.88
CA LYS A 385 -11.49 -0.75 -19.12
C LYS A 385 -12.29 -0.16 -17.93
N SER A 386 -11.64 0.46 -16.95
CA SER A 386 -12.31 1.06 -15.78
C SER A 386 -12.61 2.54 -16.05
N HIS A 387 -13.84 2.94 -16.34
CA HIS A 387 -14.21 4.38 -16.49
C HIS A 387 -15.21 4.78 -15.41
N PRO A 388 -15.29 6.06 -14.99
CA PRO A 388 -16.27 6.49 -14.00
C PRO A 388 -17.68 6.29 -14.56
N ASP A 389 -17.86 6.51 -15.85
CA ASP A 389 -19.09 6.24 -16.59
C ASP A 389 -18.77 6.11 -18.10
N ASP A 390 -19.80 6.02 -18.93
CA ASP A 390 -19.67 5.84 -20.37
C ASP A 390 -19.47 7.17 -21.15
N LYS A 391 -19.18 8.29 -20.47
CA LYS A 391 -19.03 9.62 -21.07
C LYS A 391 -17.58 10.12 -21.19
N TYR A 392 -16.61 9.27 -20.89
CA TYR A 392 -15.19 9.60 -21.09
C TYR A 392 -14.93 10.04 -22.54
N ASP A 393 -13.99 10.95 -22.75
CA ASP A 393 -13.66 11.45 -24.09
C ASP A 393 -12.88 10.38 -24.90
N PRO A 394 -13.46 9.78 -25.96
CA PRO A 394 -12.77 8.76 -26.75
C PRO A 394 -11.56 9.30 -27.53
N ASN A 395 -11.38 10.63 -27.60
CA ASN A 395 -10.21 11.26 -28.21
C ASN A 395 -9.11 11.58 -27.19
N ALA A 396 -9.38 11.41 -25.89
CA ALA A 396 -8.40 11.59 -24.83
C ALA A 396 -7.47 10.36 -24.76
N VAL A 397 -6.51 10.30 -25.67
CA VAL A 397 -5.53 9.22 -25.74
C VAL A 397 -4.35 9.51 -24.80
N PRO A 398 -4.02 8.63 -23.85
CA PRO A 398 -2.89 8.82 -22.94
C PRO A 398 -1.54 8.62 -23.65
N VAL A 399 -0.53 9.39 -23.23
CA VAL A 399 0.86 9.18 -23.65
C VAL A 399 1.61 8.39 -22.59
N VAL A 400 2.26 7.30 -22.96
CA VAL A 400 3.19 6.58 -22.07
C VAL A 400 4.57 6.56 -22.71
N GLU A 401 5.53 7.28 -22.12
CA GLU A 401 6.85 7.46 -22.71
C GLU A 401 7.96 7.54 -21.65
N GLY A 402 9.19 7.18 -22.00
CA GLY A 402 10.35 7.38 -21.11
C GLY A 402 10.27 6.52 -19.85
N ILE A 403 10.16 5.21 -20.02
CA ILE A 403 10.08 4.23 -18.92
C ILE A 403 11.37 3.44 -18.85
N SER A 404 12.10 3.56 -17.74
CA SER A 404 13.40 2.93 -17.55
C SER A 404 13.37 1.90 -16.43
N TYR A 405 13.83 0.69 -16.74
CA TYR A 405 14.04 -0.40 -15.80
C TYR A 405 15.52 -0.80 -15.83
N SER A 406 16.20 -0.75 -14.69
CA SER A 406 17.58 -1.18 -14.58
C SER A 406 17.87 -2.02 -13.35
N GLU A 407 18.87 -2.91 -13.42
CA GLU A 407 19.36 -3.65 -12.24
C GLU A 407 18.24 -4.42 -11.52
N VAL A 408 17.42 -5.17 -12.27
CA VAL A 408 16.30 -5.95 -11.72
C VAL A 408 16.64 -7.43 -11.72
N VAL A 409 16.51 -8.09 -10.59
CA VAL A 409 16.65 -9.54 -10.45
C VAL A 409 15.35 -10.12 -9.94
N ALA A 410 14.79 -11.09 -10.66
CA ALA A 410 13.52 -11.70 -10.34
C ALA A 410 13.58 -13.22 -10.41
N TYR A 411 13.04 -13.91 -9.40
CA TYR A 411 13.02 -15.37 -9.30
C TYR A 411 11.59 -15.91 -9.18
N ASN A 412 11.39 -17.16 -9.62
CA ASN A 412 10.10 -17.85 -9.55
C ASN A 412 8.98 -17.04 -10.23
N VAL A 413 9.27 -16.52 -11.43
CA VAL A 413 8.36 -15.64 -12.18
C VAL A 413 7.53 -16.43 -13.19
N THR A 414 6.25 -16.08 -13.38
CA THR A 414 5.46 -16.68 -14.47
C THR A 414 5.92 -16.13 -15.82
N MET A 415 5.80 -14.81 -16.05
CA MET A 415 6.21 -14.09 -17.27
C MET A 415 7.16 -12.94 -16.92
N ALA A 416 8.21 -12.73 -17.72
CA ALA A 416 9.11 -11.59 -17.55
C ALA A 416 8.36 -10.27 -17.72
N ALA A 417 7.61 -10.11 -18.82
CA ALA A 417 6.77 -8.93 -18.98
C ALA A 417 5.55 -9.16 -19.86
N ARG A 418 4.52 -8.34 -19.61
CA ARG A 418 3.40 -8.10 -20.54
C ARG A 418 3.32 -6.60 -20.79
N LEU A 419 3.75 -6.17 -21.96
CA LEU A 419 3.79 -4.76 -22.37
C LEU A 419 2.80 -4.56 -23.52
N GLU A 420 1.65 -3.98 -23.22
CA GLU A 420 0.56 -3.80 -24.19
C GLU A 420 0.20 -2.32 -24.24
N GLY A 421 0.60 -1.64 -25.31
CA GLY A 421 0.25 -0.24 -25.56
C GLY A 421 -1.13 -0.08 -26.20
N ILE A 422 -1.33 1.02 -26.90
CA ILE A 422 -2.56 1.30 -27.66
C ILE A 422 -2.21 1.20 -29.16
N PRO A 423 -2.96 0.46 -30.00
CA PRO A 423 -2.62 0.23 -31.42
C PRO A 423 -2.31 1.46 -32.28
N SER A 424 -2.89 2.62 -31.94
CA SER A 424 -2.66 3.90 -32.63
C SER A 424 -1.83 4.91 -31.82
N ALA A 425 -1.39 4.51 -30.64
CA ALA A 425 -0.60 5.33 -29.71
C ALA A 425 0.31 4.41 -28.89
N PRO A 426 1.36 3.86 -29.53
CA PRO A 426 2.24 2.91 -28.87
C PRO A 426 2.93 3.53 -27.66
N PHE A 427 3.28 2.71 -26.67
CA PHE A 427 4.09 3.18 -25.54
C PHE A 427 5.56 3.19 -25.96
N THR A 428 6.23 4.33 -25.82
CA THR A 428 7.55 4.56 -26.43
C THR A 428 8.63 4.86 -25.41
N GLY A 429 9.90 4.89 -25.83
CA GLY A 429 11.01 5.22 -24.94
C GLY A 429 11.17 4.26 -23.76
N ILE A 430 10.78 2.99 -23.94
CA ILE A 430 11.00 1.95 -22.94
C ILE A 430 12.48 1.54 -22.99
N CYS A 431 13.15 1.54 -21.86
CA CYS A 431 14.53 1.09 -21.73
C CYS A 431 14.60 0.01 -20.66
N VAL A 432 15.16 -1.16 -21.00
CA VAL A 432 15.37 -2.27 -20.06
C VAL A 432 16.85 -2.67 -20.06
N SER A 433 17.58 -2.43 -18.98
CA SER A 433 19.02 -2.75 -18.91
C SER A 433 19.38 -3.57 -17.68
N ASN A 434 20.27 -4.56 -17.81
CA ASN A 434 20.74 -5.37 -16.69
C ASN A 434 19.58 -5.99 -15.88
N VAL A 435 18.73 -6.76 -16.56
CA VAL A 435 17.56 -7.42 -15.96
C VAL A 435 17.66 -8.93 -16.11
N THR A 436 17.59 -9.65 -14.99
CA THR A 436 17.59 -11.12 -14.96
C THR A 436 16.30 -11.64 -14.36
N VAL A 437 15.54 -12.40 -15.14
CA VAL A 437 14.29 -13.04 -14.73
C VAL A 437 14.42 -14.55 -14.86
N GLN A 438 14.39 -15.24 -13.72
CA GLN A 438 14.30 -16.69 -13.67
C GLN A 438 12.83 -17.12 -13.56
N LEU A 439 12.34 -17.79 -14.61
CA LEU A 439 10.96 -18.27 -14.66
C LEU A 439 10.75 -19.47 -13.73
N ALA A 440 9.57 -19.55 -13.13
CA ALA A 440 9.11 -20.69 -12.32
C ALA A 440 9.01 -21.98 -13.13
N LYS A 441 8.64 -21.85 -14.41
CA LYS A 441 8.56 -22.93 -15.40
C LYS A 441 9.06 -22.42 -16.74
N SER A 442 9.69 -23.29 -17.52
CA SER A 442 10.08 -22.94 -18.89
C SER A 442 8.85 -22.55 -19.71
N MET A 443 8.92 -21.41 -20.39
CA MET A 443 7.87 -20.92 -21.27
C MET A 443 8.44 -20.52 -22.62
N LYS A 444 7.65 -20.74 -23.68
CA LYS A 444 8.05 -20.36 -25.04
C LYS A 444 8.17 -18.84 -25.22
N THR A 445 7.27 -18.09 -24.60
CA THR A 445 7.17 -16.63 -24.75
C THR A 445 7.18 -15.98 -23.36
N PRO A 446 8.36 -15.78 -22.76
CA PRO A 446 8.48 -15.12 -21.46
C PRO A 446 8.12 -13.63 -21.49
N TRP A 447 8.16 -13.03 -22.69
CA TRP A 447 7.76 -11.66 -22.95
C TRP A 447 6.56 -11.63 -23.89
N TYR A 448 5.61 -10.74 -23.61
CA TYR A 448 4.56 -10.33 -24.54
C TYR A 448 4.68 -8.83 -24.77
N CYS A 449 4.80 -8.42 -26.04
CA CYS A 449 4.87 -7.02 -26.43
C CYS A 449 3.93 -6.76 -27.60
N ALA A 450 3.10 -5.74 -27.47
CA ALA A 450 2.23 -5.23 -28.52
C ALA A 450 2.17 -3.70 -28.40
N ASP A 451 2.33 -3.00 -29.52
CA ASP A 451 2.22 -1.54 -29.58
C ASP A 451 3.14 -0.82 -28.58
N VAL A 452 4.38 -1.29 -28.51
CA VAL A 452 5.42 -0.74 -27.63
C VAL A 452 6.72 -0.59 -28.41
N GLU A 453 7.55 0.39 -28.05
CA GLU A 453 8.84 0.65 -28.68
C GLU A 453 9.89 1.02 -27.65
N GLY A 454 11.11 0.51 -27.84
CA GLY A 454 12.19 0.75 -26.90
C GLY A 454 13.47 -0.01 -27.22
N VAL A 455 14.32 -0.12 -26.21
CA VAL A 455 15.63 -0.77 -26.28
C VAL A 455 15.85 -1.67 -25.08
N SER A 456 16.72 -2.66 -25.24
CA SER A 456 17.20 -3.49 -24.14
C SER A 456 18.71 -3.67 -24.16
N SER A 457 19.32 -4.00 -23.02
CA SER A 457 20.73 -4.38 -22.93
C SER A 457 21.00 -5.28 -21.72
N GLY A 458 21.64 -6.43 -21.91
CA GLY A 458 21.92 -7.35 -20.78
C GLY A 458 20.66 -7.87 -20.10
N VAL A 459 19.65 -8.25 -20.88
CA VAL A 459 18.36 -8.76 -20.39
C VAL A 459 18.26 -10.26 -20.62
N THR A 460 17.94 -11.03 -19.58
CA THR A 460 17.73 -12.48 -19.64
C THR A 460 16.40 -12.85 -18.98
N PRO A 461 15.49 -13.60 -19.63
CA PRO A 461 15.55 -14.07 -21.02
C PRO A 461 15.43 -12.90 -22.01
N ALA A 462 15.86 -13.13 -23.25
CA ALA A 462 15.84 -12.11 -24.31
C ALA A 462 14.46 -11.44 -24.43
N ALA A 463 14.47 -10.11 -24.53
CA ALA A 463 13.27 -9.29 -24.66
C ALA A 463 12.63 -9.41 -26.05
N CYS A 464 11.47 -8.78 -26.23
CA CYS A 464 10.80 -8.68 -27.52
C CYS A 464 11.64 -7.93 -28.57
N ALA A 465 11.40 -8.19 -29.86
CA ALA A 465 12.05 -7.45 -30.95
C ALA A 465 11.77 -5.94 -30.94
N SER A 466 10.62 -5.53 -30.40
CA SER A 466 10.25 -4.13 -30.18
C SER A 466 11.12 -3.41 -29.12
N LEU A 467 11.88 -4.16 -28.34
CA LEU A 467 12.87 -3.68 -27.38
C LEU A 467 14.28 -4.08 -27.86
N ALA A 468 14.74 -3.45 -28.93
CA ALA A 468 15.94 -3.84 -29.65
C ALA A 468 17.17 -3.96 -28.72
N ASP A 469 17.80 -5.14 -28.71
CA ASP A 469 19.00 -5.39 -27.91
C ASP A 469 20.19 -4.60 -28.48
N GLN A 470 20.71 -3.68 -27.66
CA GLN A 470 21.84 -2.81 -27.98
C GLN A 470 23.19 -3.48 -27.66
N GLY A 471 23.18 -4.69 -27.10
CA GLY A 471 24.38 -5.43 -26.71
C GLY A 471 24.92 -5.03 -25.33
N ALA A 472 25.84 -5.85 -24.83
CA ALA A 472 26.36 -5.73 -23.46
C ALA A 472 27.19 -4.46 -23.20
N ALA A 473 27.70 -3.80 -24.25
CA ALA A 473 28.49 -2.57 -24.13
C ALA A 473 27.63 -1.28 -24.21
N ALA A 474 26.31 -1.41 -24.37
CA ALA A 474 25.42 -0.27 -24.41
C ALA A 474 25.39 0.49 -23.07
N ALA A 475 25.11 1.79 -23.13
CA ALA A 475 24.89 2.59 -21.94
C ALA A 475 23.71 2.02 -21.12
N PRO A 476 23.76 2.08 -19.78
CA PRO A 476 22.64 1.66 -18.95
C PRO A 476 21.44 2.59 -19.15
N CYS A 477 20.24 2.07 -18.86
CA CYS A 477 19.05 2.90 -18.86
C CYS A 477 19.18 4.06 -17.88
N PRO A 478 18.62 5.23 -18.21
CA PRO A 478 18.77 6.42 -17.38
C PRO A 478 18.15 6.20 -16.01
N PHE A 479 18.80 6.77 -14.99
CA PHE A 479 18.23 6.96 -13.67
C PHE A 479 18.77 8.29 -13.13
N PRO A 480 17.93 9.33 -12.99
CA PRO A 480 18.36 10.62 -12.49
C PRO A 480 18.92 10.51 -11.05
N THR A 481 20.05 11.17 -10.80
CA THR A 481 20.76 11.14 -9.51
C THR A 481 20.73 12.47 -8.76
N ASP A 482 20.05 13.47 -9.31
CA ASP A 482 19.75 14.71 -8.62
C ASP A 482 18.93 14.43 -7.36
N ALA A 483 19.21 15.19 -6.29
CA ALA A 483 18.55 15.04 -5.01
C ALA A 483 17.07 15.42 -5.12
N SER A 484 16.21 14.66 -4.43
CA SER A 484 14.81 15.04 -4.27
C SER A 484 14.72 16.28 -3.38
N PRO A 485 13.77 17.21 -3.64
CA PRO A 485 13.46 18.30 -2.71
C PRO A 485 13.18 17.82 -1.28
N MET A 486 12.73 16.57 -1.12
CA MET A 486 12.40 15.98 0.17
C MET A 486 13.56 15.23 0.84
N ASP A 487 14.72 15.08 0.21
CA ASP A 487 15.88 14.38 0.79
C ASP A 487 16.51 15.15 1.96
N GLY A 488 16.38 16.48 1.99
CA GLY A 488 16.86 17.33 3.08
C GLY A 488 16.08 17.16 4.39
N PHE A 489 14.94 16.48 4.37
CA PHE A 489 14.12 16.29 5.55
C PHE A 489 14.69 15.19 6.48
N GLN A 490 14.86 15.54 7.75
CA GLN A 490 15.38 14.65 8.80
C GLN A 490 14.41 14.66 10.00
N LEU A 491 14.20 13.49 10.60
CA LEU A 491 13.49 13.39 11.87
C LEU A 491 14.42 13.84 13.01
N GLN A 492 13.87 14.59 13.96
CA GLN A 492 14.54 14.96 15.20
C GLN A 492 13.85 14.31 16.41
N GLN A 493 14.61 14.13 17.49
CA GLN A 493 14.07 13.59 18.74
C GLN A 493 13.34 14.70 19.52
N CYS A 494 12.05 14.47 19.77
CA CYS A 494 11.17 15.31 20.58
C CYS A 494 10.80 14.59 21.88
N THR A 495 10.27 15.35 22.84
CA THR A 495 9.88 14.82 24.15
C THR A 495 8.49 15.31 24.52
N TYR A 496 7.62 14.39 24.92
CA TYR A 496 6.38 14.67 25.65
C TYR A 496 6.63 14.48 27.15
N THR A 497 6.14 15.40 27.96
CA THR A 497 6.24 15.33 29.42
C THR A 497 4.85 15.25 30.00
N LYS A 498 4.51 14.14 30.63
CA LYS A 498 3.24 13.98 31.34
C LYS A 498 3.32 14.77 32.64
N SER A 499 2.48 15.78 32.78
CA SER A 499 2.31 16.49 34.04
C SER A 499 1.79 15.50 35.09
N SER A 500 2.38 15.51 36.29
CA SER A 500 1.93 14.69 37.42
C SER A 500 0.70 15.25 38.14
N ASP A 501 0.11 16.34 37.62
CA ASP A 501 -0.97 17.07 38.29
C ASP A 501 -2.27 17.03 37.48
N ALA A 502 -3.20 16.18 37.93
CA ALA A 502 -4.64 16.38 37.87
C ALA A 502 -5.30 15.69 39.08
#